data_AF-A0A3D2SWN9-F1
#
_entry.id   AF-A0A3D2SWN9-F1
#
_cell.length_a   1.000
_cell.length_b   1.000
_cell.length_c   1.000
_cell.angle_alpha   90.00
_cell.angle_beta   90.00
_cell.angle_gamma   90.00
#
_symmetry.space_group_name_H-M   'P 1'
#
loop_
_entity.id
_entity.type
_entity.pdbx_description
1 polymer ?
#
loop_
_entity_poly.entity_id
_entity_poly.type
_entity_poly.pdbx_seq_one_letter_code
_entity_poly.pdbx_strand_id
1 'polypeptide(L)' 'MSIFGTIKTCLREITEVGLLLAALGIIIQVLFGLDSVQFVGNVTANLTDLIGSLGDQGLVGLIAIGVILHLLSKK' A
#
# COMPACT_ATOMS: atom_id res chain seq x y z
N MET A 1 -18.25 24.08 -1.81
CA MET A 1 -17.23 23.02 -1.97
C MET A 1 -17.67 22.15 -3.13
N SER A 2 -16.87 22.02 -4.19
CA SER A 2 -17.23 21.14 -5.32
C SER A 2 -17.21 19.69 -4.84
N ILE A 3 -18.18 18.87 -5.28
CA ILE A 3 -18.29 17.43 -4.98
C ILE A 3 -16.96 16.71 -5.27
N PHE A 4 -16.26 17.12 -6.33
CA PHE A 4 -14.95 16.59 -6.70
C PHE A 4 -13.89 16.81 -5.60
N GLY A 5 -13.91 17.96 -4.93
CA GLY A 5 -13.00 18.25 -3.81
C GLY A 5 -13.28 17.39 -2.59
N THR A 6 -14.55 17.14 -2.28
CA THR A 6 -14.95 16.26 -1.17
C THR A 6 -14.51 14.81 -1.40
N ILE A 7 -14.71 14.30 -2.62
CA ILE A 7 -14.29 12.93 -2.97
C ILE A 7 -12.76 12.80 -2.89
N LYS A 8 -12.00 13.78 -3.41
CA LYS A 8 -10.54 13.77 -3.33
C LYS A 8 -10.05 13.74 -1.87
N THR A 9 -10.66 14.54 -1.00
CA THR A 9 -10.32 14.56 0.44
C THR A 9 -10.69 13.23 1.12
N CYS A 10 -11.88 12.68 0.86
CA CYS A 10 -12.32 11.41 1.43
C CYS A 10 -11.39 10.25 1.03
N LEU A 11 -11.03 10.14 -0.26
CA LEU A 11 -10.10 9.12 -0.73
C LEU A 11 -8.71 9.25 -0.08
N ARG A 12 -8.24 10.48 0.14
CA ARG A 12 -6.97 10.73 0.82
C ARG A 12 -7.00 10.24 2.26
N GLU A 13 -8.04 10.60 3.02
CA GLU A 13 -8.20 10.20 4.42
C GLU A 13 -8.34 8.68 4.55
N ILE A 14 -9.12 8.04 3.68
CA ILE A 14 -9.25 6.57 3.67
C ILE A 14 -7.92 5.91 3.33
N THR A 15 -7.16 6.45 2.39
CA THR A 15 -5.84 5.90 2.01
C THR A 15 -4.84 6.01 3.17
N GLU A 16 -4.85 7.13 3.90
CA GLU A 16 -3.99 7.33 5.07
C GLU A 16 -4.31 6.34 6.18
N VAL A 17 -5.60 6.16 6.50
CA VAL A 17 -6.04 5.14 7.47
C VAL A 17 -5.71 3.74 6.99
N GLY A 18 -5.95 3.43 5.72
CA GLY A 18 -5.63 2.13 5.12
C GLY A 18 -4.14 1.80 5.17
N LEU A 19 -3.27 2.80 4.96
CA LEU A 19 -1.82 2.63 5.04
C LEU A 19 -1.35 2.37 6.48
N LEU A 20 -1.92 3.06 7.46
CA LEU A 20 -1.66 2.81 8.89
C LEU A 20 -2.10 1.40 9.29
N LEU A 21 -3.27 0.96 8.82
CA LEU A 21 -3.76 -0.40 9.05
C LEU A 21 -2.87 -1.46 8.39
N ALA A 22 -2.38 -1.21 7.17
CA ALA A 22 -1.46 -2.10 6.49
C ALA A 22 -0.12 -2.20 7.25
N ALA A 23 0.43 -1.07 7.70
CA ALA A 23 1.65 -1.05 8.51
C ALA A 23 1.50 -1.84 9.81
N LEU A 24 0.37 -1.67 10.51
CA LEU A 24 0.03 -2.44 11.70
C LEU A 24 -0.08 -3.94 11.38
N GLY A 25 -0.74 -4.30 10.27
CA GLY A 25 -0.86 -5.67 9.79
C GLY A 25 0.51 -6.35 9.55
N ILE A 26 1.45 -5.63 8.94
CA ILE A 26 2.82 -6.11 8.71
C ILE A 26 3.52 -6.39 10.04
N ILE A 27 3.46 -5.45 11.00
CA ILE A 27 4.11 -5.62 12.31
C ILE A 27 3.56 -6.84 13.03
N ILE A 28 2.24 -7.01 13.09
CA ILE A 28 1.62 -8.15 13.78
C ILE A 28 2.00 -9.47 13.10
N GLN A 29 1.98 -9.53 11.77
CA GLN A 29 2.35 -10.74 11.03
C GLN A 29 3.81 -11.14 11.24
N VAL A 30 4.71 -10.16 11.30
CA VAL A 30 6.14 -10.41 11.56
C VAL A 30 6.38 -10.90 12.99
N LEU A 31 5.64 -10.36 13.97
CA LEU A 31 5.84 -10.71 15.39
C LEU A 31 5.18 -12.04 15.78
N PHE A 32 3.98 -12.33 15.28
CA PHE A 32 3.15 -13.45 15.75
C PHE A 32 2.95 -14.55 14.69
N GLY A 33 3.49 -14.37 13.48
CA GLY A 33 3.27 -15.28 12.36
C GLY A 33 1.86 -15.19 11.77
N LEU A 34 1.66 -15.86 10.64
CA LEU A 34 0.42 -15.80 9.87
C LEU A 34 -0.78 -16.44 10.59
N ASP A 35 -0.54 -17.50 11.35
CA ASP A 35 -1.58 -18.30 12.01
C ASP A 35 -2.36 -17.51 13.07
N SER A 36 -1.76 -16.42 13.56
CA SER A 36 -2.30 -15.57 14.62
C SER A 36 -3.15 -14.40 14.09
N VAL A 37 -3.19 -14.14 12.77
CA VAL A 37 -3.72 -12.89 12.20
C VAL A 37 -4.79 -13.15 11.12
N GLN A 38 -5.93 -13.72 11.52
CA GLN A 38 -7.03 -14.02 10.60
C GLN A 38 -7.84 -12.78 10.17
N PHE A 39 -7.71 -11.65 10.88
CA PHE A 39 -8.51 -10.44 10.62
C PHE A 39 -7.96 -9.56 9.47
N VAL A 40 -6.67 -9.66 9.14
CA VAL A 40 -5.98 -8.67 8.27
C VAL A 40 -5.55 -9.27 6.92
N GLY A 41 -5.70 -10.59 6.71
CA GLY A 41 -5.17 -11.29 5.52
C GLY A 41 -3.63 -11.27 5.47
N ASN A 42 -3.04 -11.89 4.45
CA ASN A 42 -1.56 -11.94 4.32
C ASN A 42 -1.01 -10.68 3.63
N VAL A 43 -0.91 -9.59 4.37
CA VAL A 43 -0.43 -8.28 3.86
C VAL A 43 1.04 -8.37 3.47
N THR A 44 1.85 -9.09 4.25
CA THR A 44 3.28 -9.22 3.97
C THR A 44 3.52 -9.94 2.65
N ALA A 45 2.82 -11.04 2.37
CA ALA A 45 2.94 -11.75 1.09
C ALA A 45 2.47 -10.91 -0.09
N ASN A 46 1.31 -10.25 0.02
CA ASN A 46 0.81 -9.37 -1.03
C ASN A 46 1.82 -8.26 -1.36
N LEU A 47 2.49 -7.71 -0.35
CA LEU A 47 3.52 -6.69 -0.54
C LEU A 47 4.78 -7.25 -1.17
N THR A 48 5.29 -8.39 -0.69
CA THR A 48 6.49 -9.02 -1.27
C THR A 48 6.26 -9.50 -2.70
N ASP A 49 5.07 -10.00 -3.02
CA ASP A 49 4.71 -10.43 -4.37
C ASP A 49 4.65 -9.23 -5.33
N LEU A 50 4.08 -8.11 -4.87
CA LEU A 50 4.07 -6.87 -5.65
C LEU A 50 5.51 -6.39 -5.89
N ILE A 51 6.35 -6.31 -4.84
CA ILE A 51 7.75 -5.89 -4.97
C ILE A 51 8.52 -6.83 -5.89
N GLY A 52 8.34 -8.15 -5.75
CA GLY A 52 8.94 -9.17 -6.61
C GLY A 52 8.54 -8.98 -8.07
N SER A 53 7.23 -8.81 -8.33
CA SER A 53 6.73 -8.58 -9.68
C SER A 53 7.29 -7.30 -10.31
N LEU A 54 7.51 -6.25 -9.53
CA LEU A 54 8.16 -5.03 -10.00
C LEU A 54 9.66 -5.26 -10.26
N GLY A 55 10.35 -5.99 -9.38
CA GLY A 55 11.77 -6.33 -9.55
C GLY A 55 12.04 -7.18 -10.79
N ASP A 56 11.20 -8.18 -11.05
CA ASP A 56 11.32 -9.11 -12.17
C ASP A 56 11.17 -8.41 -13.54
N GLN A 57 10.46 -7.29 -13.60
CA GLN A 57 10.29 -6.48 -14.82
C GLN A 57 11.48 -5.53 -15.09
N GLY A 58 12.48 -5.48 -14.20
CA GLY A 58 13.71 -4.68 -14.36
C GLY A 58 13.42 -3.19 -14.58
N LEU A 59 13.79 -2.67 -15.76
CA LEU A 59 13.63 -1.24 -16.10
C LEU A 59 12.16 -0.79 -16.08
N VAL A 60 11.24 -1.64 -16.54
CA VAL A 60 9.80 -1.31 -16.55
C VAL A 60 9.26 -1.17 -15.13
N GLY A 61 9.72 -2.04 -14.22
CA GLY A 61 9.41 -1.94 -12.80
C GLY A 61 9.90 -0.64 -12.17
N LEU A 62 11.13 -0.23 -12.48
CA LEU A 62 11.69 1.03 -11.98
C LEU A 62 10.90 2.25 -12.46
N ILE A 63 10.49 2.27 -13.73
CA ILE A 63 9.64 3.34 -14.28
C ILE A 63 8.30 3.37 -13.57
N ALA A 64 7.67 2.20 -13.34
CA ALA A 64 6.41 2.11 -12.62
C ALA A 64 6.52 2.68 -11.19
N ILE A 65 7.57 2.32 -10.45
CA ILE A 65 7.85 2.88 -9.11
C ILE A 65 8.01 4.40 -9.19
N GLY A 66 8.77 4.90 -10.16
CA GLY A 66 8.98 6.34 -10.35
C GLY A 66 7.67 7.11 -10.57
N VAL A 67 6.74 6.56 -11.36
CA VAL A 67 5.41 7.14 -11.57
C VAL A 67 4.59 7.13 -10.28
N ILE A 68 4.58 6.01 -9.55
CA ILE A 68 3.85 5.90 -8.26
C ILE A 68 4.36 6.94 -7.26
N LEU A 69 5.68 7.04 -7.09
CA LEU A 69 6.29 8.03 -6.18
C LEU A 69 5.99 9.46 -6.60
N HIS A 70 5.96 9.75 -7.90
CA HIS A 70 5.59 11.06 -8.42
C HIS A 70 4.13 11.43 -8.08
N LEU A 71 3.21 10.46 -8.23
CA LEU A 71 1.79 10.65 -7.89
C LEU A 71 1.58 10.87 -6.39
N LEU A 72 2.26 10.11 -5.53
CA LEU A 72 2.17 10.25 -4.08
C LEU A 72 2.84 11.53 -3.56
N SER A 73 3.89 12.00 -4.23
CA SER A 73 4.58 13.23 -3.85
C SER A 73 3.79 14.50 -4.20
N LYS A 74 2.79 14.40 -5.09
CA LYS A 74 1.85 15.48 -5.38
C LYS A 74 0.84 15.62 -4.25
N LYS A 75 1.13 16.52 -3.30
CA LYS A 75 0.15 17.04 -2.32
C LYS A 75 -1.03 17.73 -3.04
#